data_AF-A0A0Q6JXA6-F1
#
_entry.id   AF-A0A0Q6JXA6-F1
#
_cell.length_a   1.000
_cell.length_b   1.000
_cell.length_c   1.000
_cell.angle_alpha   90.00
_cell.angle_beta   90.00
_cell.angle_gamma   90.00
#
_symmetry.space_group_name_H-M   'P 1'
#
loop_
_entity.id
_entity.type
_entity.pdbx_description
1 polymer ?
#
loop_
_entity_poly.entity_id
_entity_poly.type
_entity_poly.pdbx_seq_one_letter_code
_entity_poly.pdbx_strand_id
1 'polypeptide(L)'
;MAAHLEAVGPFFETAAIRDPNTEADGGWRLHITGADTESLPTPAAATARSLIRRVRVRGRVASRFRPIRVHVEQDQVCVYFRWAENPTTFAMTLQLPRSEDDFSGYPMDSPDSIVAVCLSIWQEDLRTGLLVWGHRTRRADGAVHIS
;
A
#
# COMPACT_ATOMS: atom_id res chain seq x y z
N MET A 1 23.02 -8.42 -36.97
CA MET A 1 22.00 -7.91 -36.02
C MET A 1 21.24 -9.03 -35.29
N ALA A 2 21.23 -10.29 -35.79
CA ALA A 2 20.60 -11.43 -35.12
C ALA A 2 21.43 -12.07 -33.98
N ALA A 3 22.77 -11.97 -34.03
CA ALA A 3 23.66 -12.64 -33.08
C ALA A 3 23.60 -12.12 -31.63
N HIS A 4 23.09 -10.91 -31.39
CA HIS A 4 22.96 -10.38 -30.03
C HIS A 4 21.69 -10.86 -29.32
N LEU A 5 20.65 -11.26 -30.08
CA LEU A 5 19.41 -11.81 -29.53
C LEU A 5 19.51 -13.31 -29.20
N GLU A 6 20.41 -14.06 -29.85
CA GLU A 6 20.67 -15.47 -29.52
C GLU A 6 21.56 -15.66 -28.29
N ALA A 7 22.46 -14.70 -27.98
CA ALA A 7 23.30 -14.75 -26.79
C ALA A 7 22.54 -14.38 -25.50
N VAL A 8 21.35 -13.79 -25.65
CA VAL A 8 20.57 -13.17 -24.59
C VAL A 8 19.17 -13.75 -24.65
N GLY A 9 19.00 -14.96 -24.12
CA GLY A 9 17.68 -15.62 -24.07
C GLY A 9 16.61 -14.71 -23.44
N PRO A 10 15.32 -14.96 -23.69
CA PRO A 10 14.23 -14.00 -23.50
C PRO A 10 13.93 -13.60 -22.03
N PHE A 11 14.75 -14.05 -21.09
CA PHE A 11 14.63 -13.75 -19.66
C PHE A 11 16.04 -13.43 -19.12
N PHE A 12 16.49 -12.20 -19.33
CA PHE A 12 17.66 -11.68 -18.63
C PHE A 12 17.48 -11.90 -17.12
N GLU A 13 18.52 -12.36 -16.41
CA GLU A 13 18.48 -12.45 -14.96
C GLU A 13 18.34 -11.04 -14.36
N THR A 14 17.10 -10.65 -14.06
CA THR A 14 16.79 -9.32 -13.53
C THR A 14 17.20 -9.14 -12.07
N ALA A 15 17.71 -10.19 -11.42
CA ALA A 15 18.11 -10.18 -10.01
C ALA A 15 19.11 -9.06 -9.69
N ALA A 16 20.08 -8.81 -10.59
CA ALA A 16 21.09 -7.76 -10.42
C ALA A 16 20.56 -6.32 -10.62
N ILE A 17 19.37 -6.16 -11.20
CA ILE A 17 18.76 -4.85 -11.55
C ILE A 17 17.48 -4.61 -10.72
N ARG A 18 17.09 -5.56 -9.88
CA ARG A 18 15.87 -5.48 -9.06
C ARG A 18 16.02 -4.42 -7.96
N ASP A 19 14.95 -3.68 -7.69
CA ASP A 19 14.91 -2.76 -6.55
C ASP A 19 15.13 -3.55 -5.26
N PRO A 20 16.13 -3.21 -4.42
CA PRO A 20 16.45 -3.96 -3.20
C PRO A 20 15.31 -3.99 -2.18
N ASN A 21 14.31 -3.11 -2.33
CA ASN A 21 13.11 -3.07 -1.50
C ASN A 21 11.96 -3.91 -2.05
N THR A 22 12.20 -4.75 -3.07
CA THR A 22 11.20 -5.66 -3.63
C THR A 22 11.56 -7.12 -3.40
N GLU A 23 10.53 -7.96 -3.29
CA GLU A 23 10.68 -9.40 -3.16
C GLU A 23 10.91 -10.09 -4.51
N ALA A 24 11.06 -11.41 -4.47
CA ALA A 24 11.34 -12.24 -5.64
C ALA A 24 10.31 -12.07 -6.78
N ASP A 25 9.06 -11.80 -6.43
CA ASP A 25 7.93 -11.60 -7.35
C ASP A 25 7.76 -10.14 -7.81
N GLY A 26 8.67 -9.24 -7.44
CA GLY A 26 8.64 -7.82 -7.83
C GLY A 26 7.68 -6.95 -7.02
N GLY A 27 6.95 -7.52 -6.06
CA GLY A 27 6.16 -6.75 -5.10
C GLY A 27 7.04 -6.10 -4.03
N TRP A 28 6.55 -5.03 -3.41
CA TRP A 28 7.28 -4.38 -2.30
C TRP A 28 7.50 -5.34 -1.13
N ARG A 29 8.68 -5.26 -0.51
CA ARG A 29 8.95 -5.88 0.77
C ARG A 29 8.22 -5.08 1.85
N LEU A 30 7.30 -5.73 2.56
CA LEU A 30 6.46 -5.09 3.57
C LEU A 30 6.68 -5.74 4.94
N HIS A 31 6.91 -4.92 5.95
CA HIS A 31 6.81 -5.36 7.33
C HIS A 31 5.36 -5.28 7.79
N ILE A 32 4.76 -6.40 8.18
CA ILE A 32 3.40 -6.43 8.74
C ILE A 32 3.53 -6.48 10.26
N THR A 33 2.87 -5.56 10.97
CA THR A 33 2.89 -5.49 12.43
C THR A 33 1.50 -5.22 12.99
N GLY A 34 1.33 -5.35 14.31
CA GLY A 34 0.07 -5.08 14.99
C GLY A 34 -0.74 -6.35 15.23
N ALA A 35 -2.07 -6.24 15.21
CA ALA A 35 -2.98 -7.36 15.40
C ALA A 35 -2.84 -8.38 14.25
N ASP A 36 -3.02 -9.66 14.57
CA ASP A 36 -3.15 -10.70 13.57
C ASP A 36 -4.46 -10.53 12.81
N THR A 37 -4.42 -10.51 11.47
CA THR A 37 -5.61 -10.37 10.64
C THR A 37 -6.63 -11.48 10.88
N GLU A 38 -6.20 -12.67 11.30
CA GLU A 38 -7.13 -13.77 11.62
C GLU A 38 -7.87 -13.56 12.96
N SER A 39 -7.44 -12.60 13.79
CA SER A 39 -8.11 -12.24 15.04
C SER A 39 -9.18 -11.16 14.88
N LEU A 40 -9.31 -10.57 13.69
CA LEU A 40 -10.26 -9.50 13.41
C LEU A 40 -11.64 -10.05 12.98
N PRO A 41 -12.73 -9.27 13.15
CA PRO A 41 -14.02 -9.58 12.53
C PRO A 41 -13.89 -9.79 11.02
N THR A 42 -14.72 -10.67 10.44
CA THR A 42 -14.57 -11.11 9.03
C THR A 42 -14.43 -9.96 8.02
N PRO A 43 -15.28 -8.90 8.04
CA PRO A 43 -15.14 -7.79 7.10
C PRO A 43 -13.82 -7.02 7.28
N ALA A 44 -13.40 -6.80 8.52
CA ALA A 44 -12.14 -6.15 8.87
C ALA A 44 -10.93 -6.98 8.40
N ALA A 45 -10.93 -8.29 8.69
CA ALA A 45 -9.89 -9.22 8.29
C ALA A 45 -9.73 -9.29 6.77
N ALA A 46 -10.86 -9.36 6.03
CA ALA A 46 -10.85 -9.38 4.57
C ALA A 46 -10.34 -8.06 3.99
N THR A 47 -10.75 -6.93 4.56
CA THR A 47 -10.33 -5.59 4.12
C THR A 47 -8.84 -5.37 4.36
N ALA A 48 -8.33 -5.74 5.54
CA ALA A 48 -6.91 -5.66 5.88
C ALA A 48 -6.05 -6.53 4.93
N ARG A 49 -6.45 -7.79 4.70
CA ARG A 49 -5.75 -8.70 3.77
C ARG A 49 -5.76 -8.16 2.34
N SER A 50 -6.90 -7.61 1.88
CA SER A 50 -7.00 -6.99 0.56
C SER A 50 -6.08 -5.78 0.42
N LEU A 51 -6.04 -4.92 1.44
CA LEU A 51 -5.15 -3.76 1.48
C LEU A 51 -3.68 -4.20 1.39
N ILE A 52 -3.24 -5.11 2.25
CA ILE A 52 -1.86 -5.64 2.27
C ILE A 52 -1.47 -6.17 0.88
N ARG A 53 -2.32 -7.01 0.28
CA ARG A 53 -2.10 -7.59 -1.05
C ARG A 53 -1.94 -6.50 -2.12
N ARG A 54 -2.79 -5.47 -2.09
CA ARG A 54 -2.83 -4.44 -3.13
C ARG A 54 -1.72 -3.40 -2.98
N VAL A 55 -1.39 -2.95 -1.78
CA VAL A 55 -0.30 -1.97 -1.60
C VAL A 55 1.07 -2.54 -1.94
N ARG A 56 1.22 -3.87 -1.85
CA ARG A 56 2.44 -4.58 -2.28
C ARG A 56 2.71 -4.44 -3.77
N VAL A 57 1.68 -4.26 -4.59
CA VAL A 57 1.82 -4.15 -6.04
C VAL A 57 2.50 -2.82 -6.41
N ARG A 58 3.64 -2.90 -7.09
CA ARG A 58 4.40 -1.71 -7.51
C ARG A 58 3.55 -0.82 -8.42
N GLY A 59 3.57 0.48 -8.16
CA GLY A 59 2.81 1.47 -8.93
C GLY A 59 1.30 1.46 -8.69
N ARG A 60 0.78 0.62 -7.79
CA ARG A 60 -0.66 0.53 -7.50
C ARG A 60 -1.28 1.85 -7.05
N VAL A 61 -0.57 2.58 -6.19
CA VAL A 61 -0.99 3.91 -5.73
C VAL A 61 -0.33 4.96 -6.63
N ALA A 62 0.99 5.07 -6.59
CA ALA A 62 1.75 5.90 -7.51
C ALA A 62 3.16 5.36 -7.69
N SER A 63 3.85 5.75 -8.77
CA SER A 63 5.22 5.28 -9.05
C SER A 63 6.24 5.66 -7.97
N ARG A 64 6.00 6.77 -7.27
CA ARG A 64 6.85 7.29 -6.19
C ARG A 64 6.43 6.80 -4.80
N PHE A 65 5.33 6.03 -4.71
CA PHE A 65 4.84 5.43 -3.48
C PHE A 65 5.60 4.13 -3.19
N ARG A 66 6.34 4.12 -2.08
CA ARG A 66 7.15 2.97 -1.65
C ARG A 66 6.72 2.55 -0.24
N PRO A 67 5.75 1.64 -0.11
CA PRO A 67 5.30 1.16 1.19
C PRO A 67 6.40 0.35 1.87
N ILE A 68 6.53 0.51 3.18
CA ILE A 68 7.58 -0.12 3.99
C ILE A 68 7.00 -0.94 5.15
N ARG A 69 5.84 -0.53 5.68
CA ARG A 69 5.19 -1.21 6.80
C ARG A 69 3.68 -1.05 6.71
N VAL A 70 2.96 -2.10 7.07
CA VAL A 70 1.51 -2.06 7.29
C VAL A 70 1.28 -2.43 8.76
N HIS A 71 0.69 -1.52 9.52
CA HIS A 71 0.32 -1.74 10.91
C HIS A 71 -1.18 -1.96 11.00
N VAL A 72 -1.59 -3.13 11.48
CA VAL A 72 -2.99 -3.50 11.63
C VAL A 72 -3.41 -3.27 13.07
N GLU A 73 -4.46 -2.50 13.28
CA GLU A 73 -5.14 -2.31 14.56
C GLU A 73 -6.54 -2.95 14.51
N GLN A 74 -7.29 -2.87 15.61
CA GLN A 74 -8.61 -3.52 15.69
C GLN A 74 -9.64 -2.92 14.71
N ASP A 75 -9.52 -1.63 14.41
CA ASP A 75 -10.51 -0.88 13.63
C ASP A 75 -9.90 -0.07 12.47
N GLN A 76 -8.59 -0.13 12.29
CA GLN A 76 -7.90 0.59 11.22
C GLN A 76 -6.64 -0.13 10.77
N VAL A 77 -6.16 0.23 9.58
CA VAL A 77 -4.87 -0.18 9.05
C VAL A 77 -4.09 1.05 8.64
N CYS A 78 -2.88 1.19 9.17
CA CYS A 78 -1.97 2.27 8.86
C CYS A 78 -0.86 1.79 7.90
N VAL A 79 -0.76 2.41 6.73
CA VAL A 79 0.25 2.11 5.72
C VAL A 79 1.34 3.17 5.79
N TYR A 80 2.53 2.74 6.21
CA TYR A 80 3.73 3.55 6.25
C TYR A 80 4.50 3.44 4.94
N PHE A 81 4.96 4.57 4.41
CA PHE A 81 5.63 4.62 3.12
C PHE A 81 6.67 5.73 3.03
N ARG A 82 7.59 5.57 2.07
CA ARG A 82 8.48 6.61 1.56
C ARG A 82 7.86 7.20 0.29
N TRP A 83 7.97 8.51 0.13
CA TRP A 83 7.49 9.22 -1.05
C TRP A 83 8.63 9.86 -1.82
N ALA A 84 8.84 9.43 -3.07
CA ALA A 84 9.95 9.90 -3.90
C ALA A 84 11.29 9.80 -3.11
N GLU A 85 12.19 10.75 -3.27
CA GLU A 85 13.48 10.81 -2.54
C GLU A 85 13.37 11.45 -1.15
N ASN A 86 12.14 11.67 -0.63
CA ASN A 86 11.97 12.31 0.66
C ASN A 86 12.44 11.38 1.81
N PRO A 87 13.33 11.85 2.71
CA PRO A 87 13.81 11.08 3.86
C PRO A 87 12.78 10.97 5.00
N THR A 88 11.59 11.53 4.85
CA THR A 88 10.49 11.42 5.80
C THR A 88 9.68 10.15 5.55
N THR A 89 9.27 9.49 6.63
CA THR A 89 8.26 8.43 6.58
C THR A 89 6.87 9.06 6.69
N PHE A 90 5.99 8.69 5.77
CA PHE A 90 4.59 9.10 5.76
C PHE A 90 3.71 7.93 6.17
N ALA A 91 2.51 8.24 6.64
CA ALA A 91 1.51 7.26 7.03
C ALA A 91 0.13 7.69 6.50
N MET A 92 -0.61 6.75 5.92
CA MET A 92 -2.01 6.92 5.55
C MET A 92 -2.82 5.80 6.17
N THR A 93 -4.06 6.10 6.55
CA THR A 93 -4.89 5.18 7.32
C THR A 93 -6.16 4.83 6.55
N LEU A 94 -6.53 3.55 6.59
CA LEU A 94 -7.84 3.05 6.17
C LEU A 94 -8.60 2.58 7.42
N GLN A 95 -9.83 3.04 7.61
CA GLN A 95 -10.72 2.48 8.62
C GLN A 95 -11.26 1.13 8.15
N LEU A 96 -11.27 0.15 9.04
CA LEU A 96 -11.77 -1.20 8.76
C LEU A 96 -13.27 -1.28 9.08
N PRO A 97 -14.09 -1.87 8.19
CA PRO A 97 -15.47 -2.19 8.52
C PRO A 97 -15.49 -3.25 9.63
N ARG A 98 -16.20 -2.98 10.74
CA ARG A 98 -16.33 -3.90 11.86
C ARG A 98 -17.46 -4.91 11.63
N SER A 99 -18.46 -4.52 10.84
CA SER A 99 -19.64 -5.31 10.48
C SER A 99 -20.07 -5.06 9.02
N GLU A 100 -21.04 -5.82 8.52
CA GLU A 100 -21.59 -5.60 7.18
C GLU A 100 -22.40 -4.29 7.08
N ASP A 101 -22.95 -3.82 8.20
CA ASP A 101 -23.70 -2.55 8.26
C ASP A 101 -22.79 -1.32 8.06
N ASP A 102 -21.48 -1.48 8.20
CA ASP A 102 -20.51 -0.40 7.97
C ASP A 102 -20.26 -0.14 6.47
N PHE A 103 -20.76 -1.01 5.59
CA PHE A 103 -20.67 -0.80 4.15
C PHE A 103 -21.60 0.34 3.70
N SER A 104 -21.07 1.30 2.94
CA SER A 104 -21.83 2.49 2.52
C SER A 104 -22.64 2.28 1.23
N GLY A 105 -22.94 1.02 0.88
CA GLY A 105 -23.52 0.65 -0.41
C GLY A 105 -22.55 0.81 -1.58
N TYR A 106 -23.00 0.53 -2.80
CA TYR A 106 -22.15 0.58 -3.99
C TYR A 106 -21.56 2.00 -4.20
N PRO A 107 -20.24 2.15 -4.44
CA PRO A 107 -19.24 1.10 -4.71
C PRO A 107 -18.45 0.62 -3.48
N MET A 108 -18.82 0.98 -2.25
CA MET A 108 -18.14 0.59 -1.00
C MET A 108 -18.92 -0.51 -0.24
N ASP A 109 -19.34 -1.53 -0.99
CA ASP A 109 -20.18 -2.66 -0.57
C ASP A 109 -19.39 -3.96 -0.32
N SER A 110 -18.06 -3.93 -0.48
CA SER A 110 -17.20 -5.08 -0.23
C SER A 110 -15.82 -4.66 0.26
N PRO A 111 -15.09 -5.55 0.95
CA PRO A 111 -13.70 -5.31 1.34
C PRO A 111 -12.80 -4.88 0.18
N ASP A 112 -12.92 -5.55 -0.96
CA ASP A 112 -12.07 -5.31 -2.13
C ASP A 112 -12.40 -3.99 -2.83
N SER A 113 -13.67 -3.56 -2.77
CA SER A 113 -14.14 -2.30 -3.36
C SER A 113 -13.82 -1.10 -2.47
N ILE A 114 -13.94 -1.22 -1.14
CA ILE A 114 -13.42 -0.23 -0.18
C ILE A 114 -11.93 0.04 -0.45
N VAL A 115 -11.12 -1.02 -0.53
CA VAL A 115 -9.68 -0.86 -0.77
C VAL A 115 -9.43 -0.27 -2.16
N ALA A 116 -10.22 -0.62 -3.18
CA ALA A 116 -10.09 -0.01 -4.51
C ALA A 116 -10.28 1.51 -4.48
N VAL A 117 -11.36 1.97 -3.84
CA VAL A 117 -11.71 3.38 -3.71
C VAL A 117 -10.63 4.10 -2.90
N CYS A 118 -10.26 3.57 -1.74
CA CYS A 118 -9.22 4.14 -0.87
C CYS A 118 -7.89 4.34 -1.61
N LEU A 119 -7.40 3.31 -2.31
CA LEU A 119 -6.12 3.43 -3.05
C LEU A 119 -6.21 4.40 -4.23
N SER A 120 -7.39 4.59 -4.82
CA SER A 120 -7.61 5.56 -5.90
C SER A 120 -7.56 6.99 -5.38
N ILE A 121 -8.15 7.23 -4.20
CA ILE A 121 -8.06 8.52 -3.50
C ILE A 121 -6.60 8.83 -3.17
N TRP A 122 -5.89 7.90 -2.53
CA TRP A 122 -4.46 8.07 -2.21
C TRP A 122 -3.60 8.32 -3.46
N GLN A 123 -3.93 7.66 -4.57
CA GLN A 123 -3.25 7.89 -5.84
C GLN A 123 -3.45 9.32 -6.33
N GLU A 124 -4.70 9.78 -6.38
CA GLU A 124 -5.06 11.12 -6.83
C GLU A 124 -4.38 12.18 -5.96
N ASP A 125 -4.48 12.02 -4.64
CA ASP A 125 -3.92 12.94 -3.67
C ASP A 125 -2.41 13.07 -3.76
N LEU A 126 -1.70 11.95 -3.91
CA LEU A 126 -0.25 11.95 -4.03
C LEU A 126 0.24 12.46 -5.40
N ARG A 127 -0.56 12.27 -6.47
CA ARG A 127 -0.24 12.76 -7.82
C ARG A 127 -0.43 14.26 -7.94
N THR A 128 -1.54 14.78 -7.42
CA THR A 128 -1.89 16.20 -7.46
C THR A 128 -1.16 17.01 -6.39
N GLY A 129 -0.69 16.33 -5.34
CA GLY A 129 -0.14 16.98 -4.16
C GLY A 129 -1.21 17.55 -3.24
N LEU A 130 -2.50 17.29 -3.47
CA LEU A 130 -3.61 17.80 -2.65
C LEU A 130 -3.46 17.45 -1.16
N LEU A 131 -2.97 16.25 -0.83
CA LEU A 131 -2.65 15.86 0.55
C LEU A 131 -1.34 16.44 1.12
N VAL A 132 -0.46 17.02 0.29
CA VAL A 132 0.67 17.84 0.78
C VAL A 132 0.16 19.15 1.39
N TRP A 133 -1.04 19.61 0.96
CA TRP A 133 -1.73 20.80 1.45
C TRP A 133 -2.82 20.50 2.49
N GLY A 134 -3.13 19.22 2.75
CA GLY A 134 -4.09 18.77 3.76
C GLY A 134 -3.55 18.78 5.21
N HIS A 135 -4.23 18.07 6.11
CA HIS A 135 -3.85 18.00 7.53
C HIS A 135 -2.71 16.98 7.71
N ARG A 136 -1.51 17.50 7.99
CA ARG A 136 -0.32 16.69 8.26
C ARG A 136 0.00 16.76 9.73
N THR A 137 -0.06 15.62 10.40
CA THR A 137 0.28 15.54 11.83
C THR A 137 1.45 14.60 12.01
N ARG A 138 2.56 15.14 12.51
CA ARG A 138 3.66 14.29 12.99
C ARG A 138 3.22 13.66 14.31
N ARG A 139 3.20 12.33 14.36
CA ARG A 139 2.84 11.57 15.57
C ARG A 139 4.09 11.06 16.30
N ALA A 140 3.88 10.51 17.50
CA ALA A 140 4.95 9.99 18.36
C ALA A 140 5.72 8.82 17.73
N ASP A 141 5.14 8.15 16.73
CA ASP A 141 5.81 7.12 15.92
C ASP A 141 6.84 7.68 14.92
N GLY A 142 7.02 9.00 14.91
CA GLY A 142 7.98 9.70 14.05
C GLY A 142 7.53 9.88 12.60
N ALA A 143 6.39 9.30 12.21
CA ALA A 143 5.83 9.43 10.88
C ALA A 143 4.96 10.69 10.74
N VAL A 144 4.85 11.18 9.51
CA VAL A 144 3.88 12.23 9.15
C VAL A 144 2.61 11.53 8.70
N HIS A 145 1.58 11.57 9.54
CA HIS A 145 0.25 11.05 9.22
C HIS A 145 -0.45 12.05 8.31
N ILE A 146 -1.01 11.51 7.24
CA ILE A 146 -1.73 12.23 6.22
C ILE A 146 -3.21 11.83 6.32
N SER A 147 -4.07 12.82 6.53
CA SER A 147 -5.53 12.69 6.68
C SER A 147 -6.26 13.75 5.90
#